data_AF-A0AAE0SZV0-F1
#
_entry.id   AF-A0AAE0SZV0-F1
#
_cell.length_a   1.000
_cell.length_b   1.000
_cell.length_c   1.000
_cell.angle_alpha   90.00
_cell.angle_beta   90.00
_cell.angle_gamma   90.00
#
_symmetry.space_group_name_H-M   'P 1'
#
loop_
_entity.id
_entity.type
_entity.pdbx_description
1 polymer ?
#
loop_
_entity_poly.entity_id
_entity_poly.type
_entity_poly.pdbx_seq_one_letter_code
_entity_poly.pdbx_strand_id
1 'polypeptide(L)'
;MESSSANNIHIGNSIQNVDPMKEIMLADSKKTLFSGKPFRTVSKNLVFEEDVYFVDDNKRYCKNWAVVTTIFKPSESVRYIVENTKWCVVIVADIQTQSRDSYMSELGYKGKNVIFLEPVDHDRLYPAISRTLPWKHFGRKNIGYVYSIHHGAEYIWDFDDDNVGIINLTMLIEKTNFSYLIPCSGWSNTLINPYPYFGVNETYSWPRGFPLEEIRNPTVTPRLCQSYAPMTIGVIQSLANKQPDVDAIYRLTRDNPFDFKATLRSHQPIMIPRGSYTPFNAQATLWAKPAFFYIPLPISVDGRVTDIWRSYFAEYFFHRDDIKLIFSPPYVRQDRNPHNLLKDLDAENDLYLRSNLLTNLLSELSNTNISLGLQQLYDELYMRGYIESEDLKFIYAWVKTIEAIYKERQLNGQNV
;
A
#
# COMPACT_ATOMS: atom_id res chain seq x y z
N MET A 1 -86.77 -22.79 -41.45
CA MET A 1 -86.17 -21.65 -42.14
C MET A 1 -85.98 -20.60 -41.07
N GLU A 2 -84.78 -20.58 -40.47
CA GLU A 2 -83.72 -19.62 -40.84
C GLU A 2 -84.15 -18.19 -40.45
N SER A 3 -83.39 -17.37 -39.74
CA SER A 3 -81.99 -17.41 -39.35
C SER A 3 -81.72 -16.17 -38.49
N SER A 4 -81.16 -16.38 -37.31
CA SER A 4 -79.96 -15.72 -36.77
C SER A 4 -79.61 -14.27 -37.18
N SER A 5 -79.30 -13.47 -36.15
CA SER A 5 -78.07 -12.65 -35.97
C SER A 5 -78.42 -11.35 -35.23
N ALA A 6 -77.57 -10.75 -34.39
CA ALA A 6 -76.42 -11.20 -33.60
C ALA A 6 -76.18 -10.07 -32.58
N ASN A 7 -75.89 -10.44 -31.34
CA ASN A 7 -75.59 -9.49 -30.26
C ASN A 7 -74.20 -8.87 -30.42
N ASN A 8 -74.13 -7.58 -30.13
CA ASN A 8 -72.91 -6.78 -30.05
C ASN A 8 -71.99 -7.25 -28.92
N ILE A 9 -70.76 -7.64 -29.24
CA ILE A 9 -69.60 -7.51 -28.35
C ILE A 9 -68.41 -7.04 -29.19
N HIS A 10 -67.99 -5.80 -28.96
CA HIS A 10 -66.82 -5.22 -29.60
C HIS A 10 -65.54 -5.83 -29.01
N ILE A 11 -64.74 -6.45 -29.89
CA ILE A 11 -63.33 -6.76 -29.67
C ILE A 11 -62.53 -5.51 -30.07
N GLY A 12 -61.77 -4.95 -29.14
CA GLY A 12 -60.85 -3.84 -29.36
C GLY A 12 -59.64 -4.01 -28.46
N ASN A 13 -58.51 -4.41 -29.05
CA ASN A 13 -57.21 -4.54 -28.42
C ASN A 13 -56.78 -3.21 -27.79
N SER A 14 -56.58 -3.17 -26.46
CA SER A 14 -55.73 -2.17 -25.82
C SER A 14 -54.47 -2.85 -25.30
N ILE A 15 -53.41 -2.75 -26.09
CA ILE A 15 -52.03 -2.96 -25.64
C ILE A 15 -51.79 -1.92 -24.55
N GLN A 16 -51.78 -2.34 -23.29
CA GLN A 16 -51.19 -1.52 -22.23
C GLN A 16 -49.68 -1.49 -22.47
N ASN A 17 -49.20 -0.41 -23.07
CA ASN A 17 -47.80 -0.01 -22.99
C ASN A 17 -47.45 0.18 -21.52
N VAL A 18 -46.92 -0.86 -20.89
CA VAL A 18 -46.15 -0.74 -19.66
C VAL A 18 -44.85 -0.06 -20.06
N ASP A 19 -44.72 1.23 -19.72
CA ASP A 19 -43.51 2.00 -19.92
C ASP A 19 -42.36 1.38 -19.10
N PRO A 20 -41.35 0.76 -19.73
CA PRO A 20 -40.26 0.09 -19.01
C PRO A 20 -39.39 1.09 -18.21
N MET A 21 -39.53 2.40 -18.44
CA MET A 21 -38.81 3.42 -17.67
C MET A 21 -39.39 3.67 -16.28
N LYS A 22 -40.66 3.32 -16.01
CA LYS A 22 -41.29 3.64 -14.72
C LYS A 22 -41.01 2.61 -13.61
N GLU A 23 -40.66 1.37 -13.94
CA GLU A 23 -40.25 0.36 -12.96
C GLU A 23 -38.73 0.36 -12.66
N ILE A 24 -37.93 1.06 -13.46
CA ILE A 24 -36.48 1.22 -13.21
C ILE A 24 -36.18 2.38 -12.24
N MET A 25 -37.16 3.23 -11.94
CA MET A 25 -37.00 4.42 -11.07
C MET A 25 -37.33 4.18 -9.59
N LEU A 26 -37.63 2.94 -9.18
CA LEU A 26 -37.98 2.58 -7.79
C LEU A 26 -37.04 1.54 -7.15
N ALA A 27 -35.94 1.19 -7.82
CA ALA A 27 -34.83 0.46 -7.21
C ALA A 27 -33.66 1.42 -6.93
N ASP A 28 -33.63 1.92 -5.69
CA ASP A 28 -32.47 2.50 -5.00
C ASP A 28 -32.04 3.94 -5.38
N SER A 29 -32.94 4.90 -5.12
CA SER A 29 -32.74 6.34 -5.35
C SER A 29 -31.98 7.09 -4.24
N LYS A 30 -31.00 6.49 -3.56
CA LYS A 30 -29.99 7.21 -2.74
C LYS A 30 -28.66 6.45 -2.66
N LYS A 31 -27.93 6.33 -3.78
CA LYS A 31 -26.47 6.16 -3.70
C LYS A 31 -25.87 7.44 -3.12
N THR A 32 -25.78 7.56 -1.81
CA THR A 32 -25.06 8.65 -1.15
C THR A 32 -23.57 8.37 -1.24
N LEU A 33 -22.79 9.38 -1.62
CA LEU A 33 -21.32 9.32 -1.54
C LEU A 33 -20.89 8.95 -0.12
N PHE A 34 -19.75 8.28 -0.02
CA PHE A 34 -19.11 7.96 1.25
C PHE A 34 -18.99 9.23 2.11
N SER A 35 -19.52 9.22 3.33
CA SER A 35 -19.64 10.44 4.14
C SER A 35 -18.39 10.80 4.94
N GLY A 36 -17.48 9.83 5.14
CA GLY A 36 -16.33 9.97 6.04
C GLY A 36 -16.69 10.12 7.52
N LYS A 37 -17.97 10.09 7.90
CA LYS A 37 -18.42 10.25 9.29
C LYS A 37 -18.41 8.91 10.04
N PRO A 38 -18.14 8.91 11.36
CA PRO A 38 -18.28 7.71 12.18
C PRO A 38 -19.69 7.14 12.09
N PHE A 39 -19.80 5.84 11.84
CA PHE A 39 -21.07 5.09 11.86
C PHE A 39 -20.96 3.74 12.61
N ARG A 40 -19.75 3.32 12.98
CA ARG A 40 -19.51 2.16 13.86
C ARG A 40 -18.93 2.62 15.19
N THR A 41 -18.94 1.71 16.16
CA THR A 41 -18.28 1.88 17.47
C THR A 41 -17.29 0.75 17.68
N VAL A 42 -16.16 1.03 18.32
CA VAL A 42 -15.19 -0.01 18.70
C VAL A 42 -15.71 -0.80 19.90
N SER A 43 -15.80 -2.12 19.76
CA SER A 43 -16.17 -3.00 20.86
C SER A 43 -15.01 -3.15 21.84
N LYS A 44 -15.30 -3.03 23.15
CA LYS A 44 -14.31 -3.27 24.21
C LYS A 44 -13.76 -4.71 24.21
N ASN A 45 -14.44 -5.65 23.57
CA ASN A 45 -14.03 -7.06 23.52
C ASN A 45 -13.07 -7.36 22.35
N LEU A 46 -12.68 -6.37 21.54
CA LEU A 46 -11.72 -6.53 20.45
C LEU A 46 -10.25 -6.54 20.91
N VAL A 47 -10.02 -6.47 22.23
CA VAL A 47 -8.66 -6.48 22.79
C VAL A 47 -7.99 -7.82 22.46
N PHE A 48 -6.86 -7.74 21.77
CA PHE A 48 -5.98 -8.88 21.57
C PHE A 48 -5.30 -9.16 22.92
N GLU A 49 -5.77 -10.12 23.70
CA GLU A 49 -5.28 -10.39 25.06
C GLU A 49 -4.12 -11.40 25.11
N GLU A 50 -3.80 -12.04 24.00
CA GLU A 50 -2.78 -13.09 23.99
C GLU A 50 -1.37 -12.53 24.25
N ASP A 51 -0.59 -13.31 24.98
CA ASP A 51 0.83 -13.07 25.18
C ASP A 51 1.60 -13.35 23.89
N VAL A 52 2.64 -12.56 23.65
CA VAL A 52 3.57 -12.75 22.53
C VAL A 52 4.80 -13.49 23.05
N TYR A 53 5.09 -14.63 22.42
CA TYR A 53 6.28 -15.43 22.70
C TYR A 53 7.07 -15.63 21.41
N PHE A 54 8.40 -15.63 21.52
CA PHE A 54 9.30 -15.89 20.40
C PHE A 54 9.99 -17.24 20.57
N VAL A 55 10.14 -17.96 19.46
CA VAL A 55 10.91 -19.20 19.40
C VAL A 55 12.34 -18.86 18.99
N ASP A 56 13.33 -19.52 19.59
CA ASP A 56 14.72 -19.43 19.12
C ASP A 56 14.83 -20.07 17.73
N ASP A 57 15.31 -19.30 16.77
CA ASP A 57 15.46 -19.69 15.38
C ASP A 57 16.92 -19.57 14.89
N ASN A 58 17.89 -19.56 15.81
CA ASN A 58 19.30 -19.28 15.52
C ASN A 58 19.47 -17.93 14.81
N LYS A 59 18.89 -16.88 15.42
CA LYS A 59 18.75 -15.52 14.89
C LYS A 59 19.90 -15.07 14.00
N ARG A 60 19.64 -14.98 12.70
CA ARG A 60 20.52 -14.31 11.74
C ARG A 60 20.25 -12.81 11.76
N TYR A 61 21.24 -12.02 12.16
CA TYR A 61 21.14 -10.57 12.12
C TYR A 61 21.55 -10.01 10.76
N CYS A 62 20.76 -9.06 10.26
CA CYS A 62 21.04 -8.36 9.03
C CYS A 62 20.46 -6.95 9.09
N LYS A 63 21.24 -5.94 8.70
CA LYS A 63 20.78 -4.55 8.69
C LYS A 63 19.86 -4.25 7.51
N ASN A 64 20.09 -4.91 6.38
CA ASN A 64 19.40 -4.59 5.14
C ASN A 64 18.61 -5.82 4.68
N TRP A 65 17.28 -5.69 4.65
CA TRP A 65 16.36 -6.77 4.30
C TRP A 65 15.54 -6.43 3.05
N ALA A 66 15.44 -7.35 2.11
CA ALA A 66 14.47 -7.28 1.03
C ALA A 66 13.31 -8.23 1.35
N VAL A 67 12.08 -7.72 1.28
CA VAL A 67 10.87 -8.46 1.67
C VAL A 67 9.98 -8.61 0.45
N VAL A 68 9.64 -9.86 0.14
CA VAL A 68 8.71 -10.21 -0.94
C VAL A 68 7.75 -11.29 -0.46
N THR A 69 6.51 -11.22 -0.91
CA THR A 69 5.57 -12.34 -0.87
C THR A 69 5.30 -12.81 -2.30
N THR A 70 5.12 -14.11 -2.50
CA THR A 70 4.90 -14.65 -3.85
C THR A 70 4.09 -15.92 -3.81
N ILE A 71 3.25 -16.13 -4.82
CA ILE A 71 2.61 -17.41 -5.15
C ILE A 71 3.27 -18.08 -6.37
N PHE A 72 4.33 -17.47 -6.91
CA PHE A 72 4.97 -17.86 -8.16
C PHE A 72 6.34 -18.52 -7.92
N LYS A 73 6.94 -18.98 -9.01
CA LYS A 73 8.34 -19.42 -9.07
C LYS A 73 9.28 -18.23 -8.89
N PRO A 74 10.56 -18.45 -8.48
CA PRO A 74 11.48 -17.34 -8.27
C PRO A 74 11.66 -16.49 -9.53
N SER A 75 11.25 -15.22 -9.43
CA SER A 75 11.25 -14.26 -10.52
C SER A 75 12.65 -13.68 -10.80
N GLU A 76 12.78 -12.96 -11.91
CA GLU A 76 13.99 -12.20 -12.22
C GLU A 76 14.33 -11.18 -11.12
N SER A 77 13.33 -10.51 -10.56
CA SER A 77 13.48 -9.53 -9.48
C SER A 77 14.10 -10.15 -8.23
N VAL A 78 13.60 -11.33 -7.82
CA VAL A 78 14.15 -12.07 -6.66
C VAL A 78 15.59 -12.51 -6.95
N ARG A 79 15.85 -13.08 -8.13
CA ARG A 79 17.21 -13.51 -8.53
C ARG A 79 18.18 -12.35 -8.52
N TYR A 80 17.77 -11.23 -9.10
CA TYR A 80 18.59 -10.03 -9.20
C TYR A 80 19.04 -9.57 -7.80
N ILE A 81 18.11 -9.42 -6.85
CA ILE A 81 18.47 -8.98 -5.49
C ILE A 81 19.41 -9.97 -4.81
N VAL A 82 19.11 -11.26 -4.94
CA VAL A 82 19.88 -12.34 -4.30
C VAL A 82 21.31 -12.43 -4.85
N GLU A 83 21.51 -12.22 -6.15
CA GLU A 83 22.80 -12.36 -6.83
C GLU A 83 23.63 -11.07 -6.79
N ASN A 84 22.99 -9.91 -6.86
CA ASN A 84 23.67 -8.62 -7.09
C ASN A 84 23.74 -7.73 -5.85
N THR A 85 23.17 -8.16 -4.72
CA THR A 85 23.20 -7.39 -3.47
C THR A 85 23.76 -8.22 -2.31
N LYS A 86 24.19 -7.53 -1.26
CA LYS A 86 24.57 -8.16 0.02
C LYS A 86 23.40 -8.20 1.01
N TRP A 87 22.19 -7.91 0.55
CA TRP A 87 21.02 -7.84 1.41
C TRP A 87 20.59 -9.24 1.81
N CYS A 88 19.98 -9.33 2.99
CA CYS A 88 19.22 -10.51 3.33
C CYS A 88 17.86 -10.43 2.65
N VAL A 89 17.36 -11.55 2.15
CA VAL A 89 16.08 -11.62 1.45
C VAL A 89 15.17 -12.52 2.24
N VAL A 90 13.99 -12.04 2.61
CA VAL A 90 12.93 -12.87 3.19
C VAL A 90 11.81 -13.03 2.17
N ILE A 91 11.56 -14.28 1.82
CA ILE A 91 10.50 -14.68 0.90
C ILE A 91 9.39 -15.28 1.76
N VAL A 92 8.25 -14.60 1.77
CA VAL A 92 7.07 -15.00 2.53
C VAL A 92 6.16 -15.81 1.61
N ALA A 93 6.21 -17.13 1.75
CA ALA A 93 5.39 -18.04 0.98
C ALA A 93 3.93 -18.01 1.46
N ASP A 94 3.00 -18.07 0.52
CA ASP A 94 1.59 -18.37 0.78
C ASP A 94 1.36 -19.90 0.72
N ILE A 95 0.19 -20.37 1.11
CA ILE A 95 -0.22 -21.78 0.94
C ILE A 95 -0.25 -22.22 -0.53
N GLN A 96 -0.31 -21.27 -1.47
CA GLN A 96 -0.25 -21.56 -2.91
C GLN A 96 1.16 -21.65 -3.47
N THR A 97 2.17 -21.20 -2.74
CA THR A 97 3.57 -21.23 -3.18
C THR A 97 4.10 -22.66 -3.17
N GLN A 98 4.99 -22.99 -4.10
CA GLN A 98 5.68 -24.28 -4.09
C GLN A 98 6.52 -24.46 -2.81
N SER A 99 6.82 -25.72 -2.46
CA SER A 99 7.61 -26.03 -1.25
C SER A 99 8.96 -25.34 -1.25
N ARG A 100 9.53 -25.14 -0.04
CA ARG A 100 10.88 -24.57 0.13
C ARG A 100 11.91 -25.24 -0.78
N ASP A 101 11.97 -26.57 -0.77
CA ASP A 101 12.99 -27.30 -1.55
C ASP A 101 12.84 -27.04 -3.04
N SER A 102 11.61 -27.03 -3.55
CA SER A 102 11.32 -26.73 -4.96
C SER A 102 11.67 -25.29 -5.30
N TYR A 103 11.24 -24.32 -4.50
CA TYR A 103 11.53 -22.90 -4.70
C TYR A 103 13.03 -22.62 -4.66
N MET A 104 13.72 -23.12 -3.64
CA MET A 104 15.16 -22.88 -3.47
C MET A 104 15.98 -23.60 -4.55
N SER A 105 15.57 -24.80 -4.97
CA SER A 105 16.21 -25.50 -6.09
C SER A 105 16.08 -24.72 -7.40
N GLU A 106 14.89 -24.18 -7.70
CA GLU A 106 14.69 -23.35 -8.90
C GLU A 106 15.35 -21.97 -8.78
N LEU A 107 15.48 -21.44 -7.56
CA LEU A 107 16.24 -20.21 -7.32
C LEU A 107 17.72 -20.42 -7.66
N GLY A 108 18.24 -21.64 -7.50
CA GLY A 108 19.62 -22.00 -7.83
C GLY A 108 20.65 -21.34 -6.91
N TYR A 109 20.21 -20.72 -5.82
CA TYR A 109 21.06 -19.94 -4.92
C TYR A 109 21.37 -20.69 -3.63
N LYS A 110 22.65 -20.72 -3.27
CA LYS A 110 23.17 -21.45 -2.10
C LYS A 110 23.58 -20.54 -0.94
N GLY A 111 23.45 -19.22 -1.10
CA GLY A 111 23.81 -18.28 -0.04
C GLY A 111 22.82 -18.33 1.12
N LYS A 112 23.34 -18.21 2.34
CA LYS A 112 22.54 -18.29 3.58
C LYS A 112 21.72 -17.01 3.87
N ASN A 113 21.88 -15.96 3.05
CA ASN A 113 21.19 -14.68 3.19
C ASN A 113 19.76 -14.70 2.62
N VAL A 114 19.30 -15.82 2.06
CA VAL A 114 17.91 -16.01 1.64
C VAL A 114 17.18 -16.85 2.67
N ILE A 115 16.10 -16.29 3.21
CA ILE A 115 15.19 -16.92 4.15
C ILE A 115 13.87 -17.16 3.44
N PHE A 116 13.44 -18.41 3.40
CA PHE A 116 12.16 -18.79 2.84
C PHE A 116 11.24 -19.22 3.98
N LEU A 117 10.21 -18.42 4.26
CA LEU A 117 9.23 -18.67 5.33
C LEU A 117 8.03 -19.41 4.77
N GLU A 118 7.94 -20.71 5.06
CA GLU A 118 6.79 -21.54 4.71
C GLU A 118 5.59 -21.20 5.62
N PRO A 119 4.35 -21.58 5.25
CA PRO A 119 3.18 -21.37 6.09
C PRO A 119 3.38 -21.80 7.56
N VAL A 120 4.03 -22.94 7.78
CA VAL A 120 4.33 -23.46 9.13
C VAL A 120 5.27 -22.54 9.93
N ASP A 121 6.17 -21.82 9.26
CA ASP A 121 7.07 -20.87 9.92
C ASP A 121 6.34 -19.61 10.38
N HIS A 122 5.26 -19.21 9.70
CA HIS A 122 4.49 -18.02 10.09
C HIS A 122 3.86 -18.27 11.46
N ASP A 123 3.21 -19.42 11.63
CA ASP A 123 2.57 -19.83 12.87
C ASP A 123 3.59 -20.16 13.97
N ARG A 124 4.74 -20.73 13.61
CA ARG A 124 5.80 -21.06 14.57
C ARG A 124 6.51 -19.82 15.11
N LEU A 125 6.86 -18.87 14.24
CA LEU A 125 7.68 -17.71 14.61
C LEU A 125 6.84 -16.55 15.16
N TYR A 126 5.66 -16.30 14.57
CA TYR A 126 4.82 -15.14 14.89
C TYR A 126 3.34 -15.54 15.00
N PRO A 127 2.96 -16.44 15.92
CA PRO A 127 1.60 -16.99 16.02
C PRO A 127 0.52 -15.92 16.24
N ALA A 128 0.83 -14.87 17.01
CA ALA A 128 -0.07 -13.76 17.28
C ALA A 128 -0.50 -13.05 16.00
N ILE A 129 0.47 -12.73 15.13
CA ILE A 129 0.21 -12.06 13.85
C ILE A 129 -0.35 -13.05 12.83
N SER A 130 0.27 -14.22 12.67
CA SER A 130 -0.11 -15.20 11.64
C SER A 130 -1.58 -15.60 11.71
N ARG A 131 -2.14 -15.73 12.93
CA ARG A 131 -3.56 -16.06 13.13
C ARG A 131 -4.53 -14.97 12.68
N THR A 132 -4.09 -13.72 12.62
CA THR A 132 -4.93 -12.59 12.16
C THR A 132 -4.88 -12.42 10.65
N LEU A 133 -3.83 -12.91 9.98
CA LEU A 133 -3.63 -12.70 8.55
C LEU A 133 -4.43 -13.74 7.73
N PRO A 134 -5.22 -13.34 6.72
CA PRO A 134 -5.83 -14.28 5.79
C PRO A 134 -4.77 -14.98 4.91
N TRP A 135 -5.10 -16.17 4.41
CA TRP A 135 -4.33 -16.86 3.36
C TRP A 135 -4.76 -16.39 1.97
N LYS A 136 -3.91 -16.61 0.96
CA LYS A 136 -4.10 -16.11 -0.42
C LYS A 136 -4.27 -14.59 -0.45
N HIS A 137 -3.54 -13.92 0.42
CA HIS A 137 -3.73 -12.51 0.68
C HIS A 137 -2.40 -11.77 0.71
N PHE A 138 -2.36 -10.62 0.03
CA PHE A 138 -1.16 -9.77 -0.08
C PHE A 138 -0.60 -9.37 1.29
N GLY A 139 -1.48 -9.12 2.27
CA GLY A 139 -1.12 -8.81 3.65
C GLY A 139 -0.29 -9.87 4.39
N ARG A 140 -0.11 -11.08 3.84
CA ARG A 140 0.86 -12.05 4.38
C ARG A 140 2.29 -11.50 4.37
N LYS A 141 2.60 -10.56 3.48
CA LYS A 141 3.88 -9.82 3.43
C LYS A 141 4.25 -9.19 4.79
N ASN A 142 3.27 -8.87 5.64
CA ASN A 142 3.50 -8.39 7.01
C ASN A 142 4.39 -9.31 7.86
N ILE A 143 4.33 -10.63 7.67
CA ILE A 143 5.22 -11.58 8.35
C ILE A 143 6.69 -11.32 8.01
N GLY A 144 6.97 -10.96 6.75
CA GLY A 144 8.30 -10.60 6.29
C GLY A 144 8.82 -9.34 6.97
N TYR A 145 7.97 -8.31 7.13
CA TYR A 145 8.36 -7.10 7.87
C TYR A 145 8.68 -7.39 9.33
N VAL A 146 7.82 -8.14 10.02
CA VAL A 146 8.03 -8.54 11.42
C VAL A 146 9.34 -9.31 11.55
N TYR A 147 9.56 -10.28 10.65
CA TYR A 147 10.81 -11.05 10.59
C TYR A 147 12.01 -10.14 10.41
N SER A 148 12.01 -9.24 9.43
CA SER A 148 13.13 -8.31 9.21
C SER A 148 13.39 -7.42 10.43
N ILE A 149 12.36 -6.86 11.06
CA ILE A 149 12.47 -6.02 12.26
C ILE A 149 13.08 -6.82 13.42
N HIS A 150 12.54 -8.02 13.67
CA HIS A 150 13.03 -8.92 14.71
C HIS A 150 14.51 -9.27 14.52
N HIS A 151 14.92 -9.45 13.26
CA HIS A 151 16.28 -9.81 12.85
C HIS A 151 17.21 -8.61 12.58
N GLY A 152 16.87 -7.43 13.08
CA GLY A 152 17.79 -6.29 13.14
C GLY A 152 17.87 -5.42 11.91
N ALA A 153 16.79 -5.37 11.13
CA ALA A 153 16.66 -4.39 10.07
C ALA A 153 16.95 -2.97 10.58
N GLU A 154 17.74 -2.25 9.80
CA GLU A 154 17.80 -0.79 9.73
C GLU A 154 17.07 -0.29 8.47
N TYR A 155 17.04 -1.13 7.43
CA TYR A 155 16.36 -0.87 6.17
C TYR A 155 15.60 -2.10 5.67
N ILE A 156 14.40 -1.88 5.15
CA ILE A 156 13.55 -2.86 4.50
C ILE A 156 13.23 -2.39 3.09
N TRP A 157 13.65 -3.15 2.08
CA TRP A 157 13.25 -2.98 0.69
C TRP A 157 11.99 -3.80 0.44
N ASP A 158 10.85 -3.11 0.36
CA ASP A 158 9.53 -3.66 0.09
C ASP A 158 9.30 -3.70 -1.41
N PHE A 159 9.23 -4.91 -1.98
CA PHE A 159 9.14 -5.08 -3.44
C PHE A 159 8.25 -6.25 -3.86
N ASP A 160 7.74 -6.16 -5.08
CA ASP A 160 6.99 -7.25 -5.70
C ASP A 160 7.87 -8.00 -6.71
N ASP A 161 7.49 -9.24 -6.99
CA ASP A 161 8.27 -10.13 -7.84
C ASP A 161 8.29 -9.73 -9.32
N ASP A 162 7.45 -8.78 -9.74
CA ASP A 162 7.41 -8.20 -11.09
C ASP A 162 8.19 -6.88 -11.26
N ASN A 163 8.89 -6.40 -10.20
CA ASN A 163 9.74 -5.23 -10.26
C ASN A 163 11.20 -5.57 -10.63
N VAL A 164 11.48 -5.56 -11.93
CA VAL A 164 12.80 -5.87 -12.49
C VAL A 164 13.66 -4.61 -12.58
N GLY A 165 14.88 -4.61 -12.06
CA GLY A 165 15.81 -3.51 -12.33
C GLY A 165 16.89 -3.28 -11.29
N ILE A 166 17.82 -2.39 -11.65
CA ILE A 166 19.02 -2.08 -10.88
C ILE A 166 18.65 -1.25 -9.66
N ILE A 167 18.36 -1.93 -8.56
CA ILE A 167 18.34 -1.27 -7.28
C ILE A 167 19.78 -1.26 -6.74
N ASN A 168 20.50 -0.16 -6.98
CA ASN A 168 21.68 0.12 -6.15
C ASN A 168 21.18 0.60 -4.78
N LEU A 169 20.71 -0.37 -4.00
CA LEU A 169 20.19 -0.18 -2.65
C LEU A 169 21.21 0.49 -1.73
N THR A 170 22.50 0.29 -2.00
CA THR A 170 23.61 0.91 -1.27
C THR A 170 23.59 2.44 -1.41
N MET A 171 23.31 2.97 -2.61
CA MET A 171 23.19 4.42 -2.82
C MET A 171 22.02 5.06 -2.07
N LEU A 172 20.96 4.30 -1.80
CA LEU A 172 19.81 4.78 -1.03
C LEU A 172 20.13 4.90 0.48
N ILE A 173 21.12 4.13 0.97
CA ILE A 173 21.50 4.10 2.39
C ILE A 173 22.67 5.04 2.71
N GLU A 174 23.70 5.07 1.86
CA GLU A 174 24.99 5.71 2.18
C GLU A 174 24.98 7.24 2.03
N LYS A 175 23.93 7.82 1.46
CA LYS A 175 23.78 9.27 1.31
C LYS A 175 22.72 9.77 2.28
N THR A 176 23.13 10.18 3.47
CA THR A 176 22.25 10.93 4.40
C THR A 176 22.27 12.44 4.12
N ASN A 177 23.30 12.92 3.42
CA ASN A 177 23.42 14.29 2.92
C ASN A 177 23.38 14.29 1.39
N PHE A 178 22.18 14.21 0.82
CA PHE A 178 21.96 14.45 -0.61
C PHE A 178 21.12 15.71 -0.82
N SER A 179 21.27 16.32 -1.98
CA SER A 179 20.39 17.39 -2.42
C SER A 179 19.05 16.81 -2.82
N TYR A 180 17.99 17.46 -2.37
CA TYR A 180 16.61 17.09 -2.69
C TYR A 180 15.80 18.35 -2.98
N LEU A 181 14.63 18.14 -3.55
CA LEU A 181 13.67 19.20 -3.83
C LEU A 181 12.55 19.20 -2.81
N ILE A 182 12.07 20.40 -2.48
CA ILE A 182 10.87 20.63 -1.66
C ILE A 182 9.94 21.62 -2.35
N PRO A 183 8.62 21.53 -2.14
CA PRO A 183 7.69 22.60 -2.50
C PRO A 183 8.09 23.93 -1.85
N CYS A 184 8.09 25.00 -2.64
CA CYS A 184 8.44 26.34 -2.15
C CYS A 184 7.45 27.45 -2.54
N SER A 185 6.57 27.22 -3.53
CA SER A 185 5.48 28.15 -3.86
C SER A 185 4.39 27.48 -4.70
N GLY A 186 3.20 28.10 -4.75
CA GLY A 186 2.05 27.61 -5.53
C GLY A 186 1.38 26.38 -4.94
N TRP A 187 1.46 26.19 -3.63
CA TRP A 187 1.00 24.99 -2.93
C TRP A 187 -0.10 25.30 -1.91
N SER A 188 -1.16 24.49 -1.87
CA SER A 188 -2.28 24.61 -0.93
C SER A 188 -2.19 23.69 0.29
N ASN A 189 -0.98 23.23 0.62
CA ASN A 189 -0.58 22.55 1.86
C ASN A 189 -1.05 21.10 2.11
N THR A 190 -2.05 20.55 1.43
CA THR A 190 -2.58 19.21 1.82
C THR A 190 -2.18 18.07 0.90
N LEU A 191 -2.04 18.30 -0.41
CA LEU A 191 -1.74 17.24 -1.39
C LEU A 191 -0.60 17.64 -2.30
N ILE A 192 0.24 16.66 -2.68
CA ILE A 192 1.31 16.84 -3.66
C ILE A 192 1.34 15.66 -4.60
N ASN A 193 1.31 15.94 -5.89
CA ASN A 193 1.52 14.95 -6.93
C ASN A 193 2.97 15.04 -7.46
N PRO A 194 3.83 14.07 -7.13
CA PRO A 194 5.24 14.11 -7.52
C PRO A 194 5.48 13.69 -8.98
N TYR A 195 4.56 12.96 -9.62
CA TYR A 195 4.79 12.33 -10.92
C TYR A 195 5.12 13.31 -12.05
N PRO A 196 4.43 14.46 -12.20
CA PRO A 196 4.71 15.40 -13.28
C PRO A 196 6.16 15.92 -13.29
N TYR A 197 6.78 16.08 -12.12
CA TYR A 197 8.17 16.53 -12.03
C TYR A 197 9.15 15.54 -12.69
N PHE A 198 8.87 14.23 -12.62
CA PHE A 198 9.76 13.21 -13.19
C PHE A 198 9.60 13.05 -14.71
N GLY A 199 8.84 13.93 -15.36
CA GLY A 199 8.78 14.08 -16.80
C GLY A 199 7.96 12.98 -17.48
N VAL A 200 6.64 13.02 -17.29
CA VAL A 200 5.67 12.20 -18.04
C VAL A 200 5.25 12.93 -19.31
N ASN A 201 5.05 12.21 -20.42
CA ASN A 201 4.60 12.81 -21.69
C ASN A 201 3.13 13.23 -21.67
N GLU A 202 2.31 12.51 -20.90
CA GLU A 202 0.86 12.71 -20.80
C GLU A 202 0.48 13.93 -19.95
N THR A 203 -0.68 14.50 -20.26
CA THR A 203 -1.25 15.59 -19.46
C THR A 203 -1.92 15.00 -18.23
N TYR A 204 -1.45 15.39 -17.04
CA TYR A 204 -1.90 14.90 -15.72
C TYR A 204 -1.53 13.43 -15.48
N SER A 205 -0.35 13.18 -14.91
CA SER A 205 0.09 11.87 -14.41
C SER A 205 0.03 11.85 -12.89
N TRP A 206 -0.48 10.79 -12.27
CA TRP A 206 -0.59 10.70 -10.80
C TRP A 206 -0.34 9.28 -10.29
N PRO A 207 0.15 9.11 -9.04
CA PRO A 207 0.29 7.79 -8.42
C PRO A 207 -1.08 7.16 -8.13
N ARG A 208 -1.15 5.83 -8.12
CA ARG A 208 -2.37 5.08 -7.78
C ARG A 208 -2.95 5.55 -6.43
N GLY A 209 -4.24 5.85 -6.46
CA GLY A 209 -5.01 6.31 -5.30
C GLY A 209 -4.80 7.76 -4.88
N PHE A 210 -4.13 8.57 -5.70
CA PHE A 210 -4.15 10.02 -5.56
C PHE A 210 -5.61 10.50 -5.67
N PRO A 211 -6.06 11.48 -4.84
CA PRO A 211 -7.44 11.94 -4.88
C PRO A 211 -7.87 12.34 -6.29
N LEU A 212 -8.81 11.59 -6.87
CA LEU A 212 -9.17 11.72 -8.29
C LEU A 212 -9.73 13.10 -8.63
N GLU A 213 -10.39 13.74 -7.67
CA GLU A 213 -10.94 15.10 -7.81
C GLU A 213 -9.87 16.19 -7.91
N GLU A 214 -8.64 15.89 -7.46
CA GLU A 214 -7.54 16.84 -7.35
C GLU A 214 -6.50 16.69 -8.47
N ILE A 215 -6.59 15.67 -9.34
CA ILE A 215 -5.58 15.40 -10.39
C ILE A 215 -5.42 16.56 -11.39
N ARG A 216 -6.43 17.42 -11.52
CA ARG A 216 -6.44 18.62 -12.39
C ARG A 216 -6.13 19.91 -11.64
N ASN A 217 -6.04 19.87 -10.31
CA ASN A 217 -5.80 21.05 -9.51
C ASN A 217 -4.32 21.46 -9.63
N PRO A 218 -3.98 22.64 -10.16
CA PRO A 218 -2.59 23.05 -10.34
C PRO A 218 -1.83 23.22 -9.00
N THR A 219 -2.54 23.37 -7.87
CA THR A 219 -1.88 23.57 -6.56
C THR A 219 -1.27 22.29 -6.00
N VAL A 220 -1.61 21.11 -6.55
CA VAL A 220 -1.01 19.83 -6.15
C VAL A 220 0.32 19.56 -6.85
N THR A 221 0.68 20.37 -7.85
CA THR A 221 1.96 20.30 -8.58
C THR A 221 2.75 21.59 -8.33
N PRO A 222 3.30 21.77 -7.12
CA PRO A 222 3.90 23.04 -6.72
C PRO A 222 5.24 23.29 -7.42
N ARG A 223 5.69 24.55 -7.38
CA ARG A 223 7.07 24.85 -7.75
C ARG A 223 8.01 24.27 -6.70
N LEU A 224 9.04 23.58 -7.18
CA LEU A 224 10.04 22.93 -6.37
C LEU A 224 11.32 23.78 -6.26
N CYS A 225 11.94 23.76 -5.08
CA CYS A 225 13.20 24.42 -4.77
C CYS A 225 14.17 23.44 -4.12
N GLN A 226 15.45 23.70 -4.31
CA GLN A 226 16.51 22.87 -3.76
C GLN A 226 16.66 23.06 -2.25
N SER A 227 16.89 21.97 -1.54
CA SER A 227 17.17 21.92 -0.11
C SER A 227 18.32 20.94 0.19
N TYR A 228 18.93 21.14 1.36
CA TYR A 228 20.06 20.37 1.88
C TYR A 228 19.92 20.09 3.39
N ALA A 229 18.77 20.42 4.00
CA ALA A 229 18.62 20.27 5.44
C ALA A 229 18.67 18.78 5.84
N PRO A 230 19.37 18.44 6.93
CA PRO A 230 19.32 17.10 7.51
C PRO A 230 17.87 16.69 7.82
N MET A 231 17.57 15.41 7.66
CA MET A 231 16.23 14.89 7.90
C MET A 231 16.25 13.44 8.37
N THR A 232 15.19 13.04 9.08
CA THR A 232 14.93 11.64 9.42
C THR A 232 14.14 11.01 8.28
N ILE A 233 14.79 10.23 7.43
CA ILE A 233 14.12 9.51 6.35
C ILE A 233 13.36 8.32 6.93
N GLY A 234 12.09 8.20 6.57
CA GLY A 234 11.27 7.02 6.85
C GLY A 234 11.08 6.17 5.62
N VAL A 235 10.73 6.80 4.50
CA VAL A 235 10.38 6.09 3.26
C VAL A 235 11.00 6.77 2.05
N ILE A 236 11.55 5.96 1.14
CA ILE A 236 11.88 6.35 -0.22
C ILE A 236 11.06 5.49 -1.19
N GLN A 237 10.06 6.09 -1.82
CA GLN A 237 9.34 5.49 -2.94
C GLN A 237 10.12 5.73 -4.23
N SER A 238 10.57 4.66 -4.86
CA SER A 238 11.19 4.74 -6.18
C SER A 238 10.14 4.57 -7.27
N LEU A 239 10.26 5.33 -8.35
CA LEU A 239 9.38 5.17 -9.50
C LEU A 239 9.70 3.90 -10.29
N ALA A 240 8.70 3.41 -11.03
CA ALA A 240 8.82 2.27 -11.92
C ALA A 240 8.60 2.71 -13.37
N ASN A 241 9.55 2.36 -14.24
CA ASN A 241 9.40 2.52 -15.69
C ASN A 241 8.63 1.32 -16.30
N LYS A 242 8.25 1.45 -17.58
CA LYS A 242 7.42 0.55 -18.38
C LYS A 242 5.99 0.46 -17.87
N GLN A 243 5.76 -0.03 -16.66
CA GLN A 243 4.42 -0.04 -16.06
C GLN A 243 4.45 0.73 -14.75
N PRO A 244 4.43 2.09 -14.77
CA PRO A 244 4.32 2.89 -13.57
C PRO A 244 3.09 2.51 -12.74
N ASP A 245 3.14 2.76 -11.44
CA ASP A 245 2.02 2.48 -10.55
C ASP A 245 0.94 3.57 -10.62
N VAL A 246 0.12 3.43 -11.64
CA VAL A 246 -1.06 4.25 -11.91
C VAL A 246 -2.32 3.39 -11.78
N ASP A 247 -3.43 4.04 -11.44
CA ASP A 247 -4.73 3.41 -11.24
C ASP A 247 -5.37 2.94 -12.56
N ALA A 248 -6.44 2.13 -12.44
CA ALA A 248 -7.17 1.60 -13.57
C ALA A 248 -7.82 2.68 -14.44
N ILE A 249 -8.29 3.80 -13.86
CA ILE A 249 -8.82 4.93 -14.62
C ILE A 249 -7.76 5.49 -15.56
N TYR A 250 -6.54 5.72 -15.06
CA TYR A 250 -5.43 6.17 -15.89
C TYR A 250 -5.17 5.17 -17.03
N ARG A 251 -5.06 3.87 -16.71
CA ARG A 251 -4.76 2.81 -17.70
C ARG A 251 -5.84 2.66 -18.76
N LEU A 252 -7.10 2.89 -18.42
CA LEU A 252 -8.24 2.79 -19.34
C LEU A 252 -8.39 4.03 -20.23
N THR A 253 -7.82 5.17 -19.83
CA THR A 253 -8.10 6.47 -20.47
C THR A 253 -6.87 7.18 -21.06
N ARG A 254 -5.66 6.72 -20.76
CA ARG A 254 -4.38 7.34 -21.15
C ARG A 254 -3.41 6.35 -21.77
N ASP A 255 -2.39 6.88 -22.43
CA ASP A 255 -1.30 6.09 -22.98
C ASP A 255 -0.50 5.41 -21.85
N ASN A 256 -0.55 4.08 -21.84
CA ASN A 256 0.19 3.20 -20.95
C ASN A 256 0.49 1.88 -21.70
N PRO A 257 1.68 1.25 -21.59
CA PRO A 257 2.85 1.57 -20.74
C PRO A 257 3.54 2.90 -21.06
N PHE A 258 4.23 3.50 -20.08
CA PHE A 258 5.08 4.68 -20.29
C PHE A 258 6.33 4.67 -19.38
N ASP A 259 7.33 5.45 -19.77
CA ASP A 259 8.55 5.70 -18.99
C ASP A 259 8.58 7.15 -18.50
N PHE A 260 9.11 7.37 -17.31
CA PHE A 260 9.50 8.70 -16.86
C PHE A 260 10.78 9.13 -17.57
N LYS A 261 10.87 10.41 -17.96
CA LYS A 261 12.10 10.99 -18.53
C LYS A 261 13.22 11.14 -17.50
N ALA A 262 12.85 11.17 -16.21
CA ALA A 262 13.80 11.34 -15.13
C ALA A 262 14.77 10.16 -15.01
N THR A 263 16.01 10.50 -14.63
CA THR A 263 17.05 9.55 -14.28
C THR A 263 17.74 10.03 -13.01
N LEU A 264 18.45 9.14 -12.32
CA LEU A 264 19.24 9.48 -11.12
C LEU A 264 20.33 10.53 -11.38
N ARG A 265 20.68 10.78 -12.65
CA ARG A 265 21.66 11.82 -13.04
C ARG A 265 21.00 13.15 -13.38
N SER A 266 19.74 13.14 -13.80
CA SER A 266 19.05 14.33 -14.32
C SER A 266 18.09 14.96 -13.33
N HIS A 267 17.58 14.19 -12.37
CA HIS A 267 16.56 14.64 -11.41
C HIS A 267 16.99 14.32 -9.98
N GLN A 268 16.69 15.25 -9.08
CA GLN A 268 16.86 15.05 -7.64
C GLN A 268 15.60 14.42 -7.06
N PRO A 269 15.70 13.68 -5.95
CA PRO A 269 14.51 13.22 -5.23
C PRO A 269 13.67 14.39 -4.71
N ILE A 270 12.36 14.19 -4.61
CA ILE A 270 11.43 15.14 -3.98
C ILE A 270 11.14 14.67 -2.56
N MET A 271 11.30 15.54 -1.57
CA MET A 271 10.82 15.32 -0.21
C MET A 271 9.42 15.92 -0.05
N ILE A 272 8.50 15.11 0.45
CA ILE A 272 7.14 15.54 0.76
C ILE A 272 7.15 16.27 2.12
N PRO A 273 6.76 17.55 2.18
CA PRO A 273 6.75 18.30 3.43
C PRO A 273 5.67 17.82 4.39
N ARG A 274 5.89 18.08 5.68
CA ARG A 274 4.94 17.80 6.76
C ARG A 274 3.59 18.47 6.46
N GLY A 275 2.50 17.75 6.70
CA GLY A 275 1.14 18.22 6.45
C GLY A 275 0.61 17.91 5.05
N SER A 276 1.48 17.46 4.14
CA SER A 276 1.10 17.01 2.80
C SER A 276 0.99 15.51 2.74
N TYR A 277 0.01 15.03 1.98
CA TYR A 277 -0.17 13.62 1.67
C TYR A 277 0.11 13.32 0.21
N THR A 278 0.71 12.15 -0.04
CA THR A 278 0.82 11.57 -1.38
C THR A 278 0.93 10.05 -1.27
N PRO A 279 0.11 9.30 -2.03
CA PRO A 279 0.10 7.85 -1.90
C PRO A 279 1.39 7.25 -2.46
N PHE A 280 1.85 6.18 -1.79
CA PHE A 280 3.00 5.39 -2.21
C PHE A 280 2.69 3.89 -2.00
N ASN A 281 3.42 3.01 -2.70
CA ASN A 281 3.03 1.60 -2.87
C ASN A 281 4.02 0.64 -2.19
N ALA A 282 3.83 -0.66 -2.41
CA ALA A 282 4.68 -1.73 -1.85
C ALA A 282 5.58 -2.43 -2.90
N GLN A 283 5.87 -1.76 -4.02
CA GLN A 283 6.57 -2.32 -5.18
C GLN A 283 8.06 -1.98 -5.23
N ALA A 284 8.43 -0.74 -4.90
CA ALA A 284 9.80 -0.25 -5.03
C ALA A 284 10.12 0.74 -3.90
N THR A 285 9.88 0.28 -2.68
CA THR A 285 9.76 1.17 -1.52
C THR A 285 10.78 0.79 -0.47
N LEU A 286 11.71 1.71 -0.21
CA LEU A 286 12.67 1.55 0.88
C LEU A 286 12.07 2.14 2.16
N TRP A 287 11.88 1.31 3.17
CA TRP A 287 11.56 1.72 4.53
C TRP A 287 12.84 1.77 5.36
N ALA A 288 12.99 2.83 6.15
CA ALA A 288 14.03 2.97 7.15
C ALA A 288 13.46 2.78 8.55
N LYS A 289 14.33 2.38 9.48
CA LYS A 289 13.98 2.02 10.86
C LYS A 289 12.97 2.94 11.57
N PRO A 290 13.08 4.28 11.48
CA PRO A 290 12.11 5.17 12.14
C PRO A 290 10.66 4.93 11.73
N ALA A 291 10.41 4.39 10.54
CA ALA A 291 9.07 4.18 9.99
C ALA A 291 8.53 2.75 10.19
N PHE A 292 9.33 1.80 10.71
CA PHE A 292 8.93 0.39 10.77
C PHE A 292 7.70 0.12 11.62
N PHE A 293 7.46 0.90 12.67
CA PHE A 293 6.25 0.73 13.48
C PHE A 293 4.98 0.99 12.66
N TYR A 294 5.08 1.78 11.59
CA TYR A 294 3.99 2.24 10.72
C TYR A 294 3.96 1.55 9.35
N ILE A 295 4.73 0.48 9.16
CA ILE A 295 4.74 -0.31 7.90
C ILE A 295 3.55 -1.26 7.67
N PRO A 296 2.71 -1.67 8.65
CA PRO A 296 1.81 -2.80 8.44
C PRO A 296 0.74 -2.53 7.38
N LEU A 297 0.56 -3.50 6.49
CA LEU A 297 -0.45 -3.51 5.44
C LEU A 297 -1.82 -3.93 6.02
N PRO A 298 -2.89 -3.15 5.84
CA PRO A 298 -4.23 -3.56 6.24
C PRO A 298 -4.70 -4.77 5.43
N ILE A 299 -5.57 -5.58 6.04
CA ILE A 299 -5.92 -6.93 5.60
C ILE A 299 -7.40 -7.14 5.27
N SER A 300 -8.28 -6.18 5.57
CA SER A 300 -9.70 -6.30 5.20
C SER A 300 -10.07 -5.66 3.86
N VAL A 301 -9.15 -4.90 3.27
CA VAL A 301 -9.35 -4.22 1.98
C VAL A 301 -8.72 -5.01 0.85
N ASP A 302 -9.13 -4.72 -0.39
CA ASP A 302 -8.55 -5.38 -1.56
C ASP A 302 -7.03 -5.16 -1.66
N GLY A 303 -6.32 -6.13 -2.25
CA GLY A 303 -4.88 -6.09 -2.46
C GLY A 303 -4.40 -4.89 -3.30
N ARG A 304 -5.25 -4.27 -4.12
CA ARG A 304 -4.92 -3.03 -4.85
C ARG A 304 -5.05 -1.76 -4.02
N VAL A 305 -5.69 -1.87 -2.85
CA VAL A 305 -6.02 -0.77 -1.94
C VAL A 305 -5.10 -0.78 -0.72
N THR A 306 -4.72 -1.96 -0.25
CA THR A 306 -3.96 -2.18 1.00
C THR A 306 -2.69 -1.34 1.13
N ASP A 307 -1.81 -1.33 0.12
CA ASP A 307 -0.53 -0.62 0.17
C ASP A 307 -0.70 0.90 0.11
N ILE A 308 -1.70 1.35 -0.63
CA ILE A 308 -2.08 2.76 -0.72
C ILE A 308 -2.71 3.24 0.60
N TRP A 309 -3.64 2.50 1.20
CA TRP A 309 -4.15 2.86 2.53
C TRP A 309 -3.05 2.87 3.59
N ARG A 310 -2.17 1.86 3.59
CA ARG A 310 -0.98 1.87 4.45
C ARG A 310 -0.14 3.15 4.24
N SER A 311 0.04 3.64 3.02
CA SER A 311 0.80 4.90 2.82
C SER A 311 0.19 6.08 3.56
N TYR A 312 -1.12 6.31 3.42
CA TYR A 312 -1.80 7.41 4.11
C TYR A 312 -1.77 7.24 5.63
N PHE A 313 -1.98 6.01 6.12
CA PHE A 313 -1.96 5.73 7.56
C PHE A 313 -0.56 5.98 8.15
N ALA A 314 0.49 5.62 7.42
CA ALA A 314 1.87 5.89 7.84
C ALA A 314 2.22 7.37 7.79
N GLU A 315 1.76 8.10 6.76
CA GLU A 315 2.00 9.54 6.61
C GLU A 315 1.45 10.36 7.78
N TYR A 316 0.32 9.97 8.38
CA TYR A 316 -0.18 10.59 9.62
C TYR A 316 0.89 10.61 10.71
N PHE A 317 1.57 9.48 10.93
CA PHE A 317 2.65 9.38 11.91
C PHE A 317 3.93 10.04 11.44
N PHE A 318 4.20 10.04 10.13
CA PHE A 318 5.34 10.74 9.58
C PHE A 318 5.26 12.25 9.85
N HIS A 319 4.07 12.83 9.74
CA HIS A 319 3.85 14.23 10.07
C HIS A 319 3.99 14.48 11.57
N ARG A 320 3.54 13.55 12.42
CA ARG A 320 3.64 13.67 13.88
C ARG A 320 5.09 13.59 14.37
N ASP A 321 5.85 12.64 13.84
CA ASP A 321 7.19 12.25 14.33
C ASP A 321 8.33 12.90 13.51
N ASP A 322 8.00 13.81 12.60
CA ASP A 322 8.93 14.49 11.71
C ASP A 322 9.76 13.56 10.80
N ILE A 323 9.19 12.40 10.47
CA ILE A 323 9.75 11.42 9.54
C ILE A 323 9.42 11.85 8.10
N LYS A 324 10.36 11.67 7.16
CA LYS A 324 10.20 12.13 5.77
C LYS A 324 9.89 11.00 4.79
N LEU A 325 8.97 11.30 3.89
CA LEU A 325 8.68 10.56 2.68
C LEU A 325 9.38 11.24 1.49
N ILE A 326 10.08 10.45 0.69
CA ILE A 326 10.81 10.91 -0.49
C ILE A 326 10.37 10.11 -1.72
N PHE A 327 10.19 10.80 -2.84
CA PHE A 327 10.06 10.18 -4.15
C PHE A 327 11.38 10.30 -4.90
N SER A 328 11.88 9.19 -5.43
CA SER A 328 13.10 9.16 -6.23
C SER A 328 12.79 8.90 -7.71
N PRO A 329 13.68 9.29 -8.65
CA PRO A 329 13.57 8.88 -10.04
C PRO A 329 13.50 7.36 -10.20
N PRO A 330 13.09 6.83 -11.36
CA PRO A 330 12.90 5.39 -11.51
C PRO A 330 14.16 4.57 -11.20
N TYR A 331 14.01 3.56 -10.33
CA TYR A 331 15.03 2.55 -10.03
C TYR A 331 14.70 1.18 -10.64
N VAL A 332 13.41 0.93 -10.87
CA VAL A 332 12.91 -0.34 -11.36
C VAL A 332 12.14 -0.15 -12.65
N ARG A 333 11.92 -1.25 -13.34
CA ARG A 333 11.02 -1.40 -14.46
C ARG A 333 10.02 -2.47 -14.08
N GLN A 334 8.73 -2.16 -14.10
CA GLN A 334 7.72 -3.16 -13.77
C GLN A 334 7.34 -3.96 -15.02
N ASP A 335 7.48 -5.28 -14.93
CA ASP A 335 7.02 -6.26 -15.92
C ASP A 335 5.71 -6.87 -15.46
N ARG A 336 4.67 -6.02 -15.45
CA ARG A 336 3.37 -6.36 -14.90
C ARG A 336 2.78 -7.62 -15.53
N ASN A 337 2.19 -8.47 -14.70
CA ASN A 337 1.39 -9.60 -15.13
C ASN A 337 0.15 -9.15 -15.95
N PRO A 338 -0.45 -10.01 -16.78
CA PRO A 338 -1.71 -9.69 -17.45
C PRO A 338 -2.84 -9.49 -16.41
N HIS A 339 -3.56 -8.37 -16.48
CA HIS A 339 -4.73 -8.11 -15.62
C HIS A 339 -5.95 -7.69 -16.44
N ASN A 340 -7.13 -7.87 -15.83
CA ASN A 340 -8.38 -7.31 -16.33
C ASN A 340 -8.57 -5.91 -15.73
N LEU A 341 -8.43 -4.87 -16.56
CA LEU A 341 -8.50 -3.47 -16.12
C LEU A 341 -9.86 -3.07 -15.54
N LEU A 342 -10.97 -3.71 -15.95
CA LEU A 342 -12.28 -3.45 -15.36
C LEU A 342 -12.41 -4.06 -13.96
N LYS A 343 -11.77 -5.22 -13.75
CA LYS A 343 -11.66 -5.80 -12.40
C LYS A 343 -10.77 -4.94 -11.50
N ASP A 344 -9.67 -4.41 -12.06
CA ASP A 344 -8.80 -3.48 -11.33
C ASP A 344 -9.56 -2.20 -10.93
N LEU A 345 -10.39 -1.65 -11.84
CA LEU A 345 -11.24 -0.49 -11.56
C LEU A 345 -12.22 -0.75 -10.41
N ASP A 346 -12.89 -1.91 -10.41
CA ASP A 346 -13.81 -2.31 -9.35
C ASP A 346 -13.08 -2.47 -7.99
N ALA A 347 -11.93 -3.15 -8.01
CA ALA A 347 -11.09 -3.35 -6.83
C ALA A 347 -10.53 -2.05 -6.24
N GLU A 348 -10.28 -1.02 -7.06
CA GLU A 348 -9.75 0.27 -6.65
C GLU A 348 -10.81 1.30 -6.25
N ASN A 349 -12.10 0.92 -6.24
CA ASN A 349 -13.21 1.85 -6.02
C ASN A 349 -13.08 2.70 -4.75
N ASP A 350 -12.56 2.13 -3.67
CA ASP A 350 -12.33 2.84 -2.41
C ASP A 350 -11.28 3.95 -2.54
N LEU A 351 -10.28 3.79 -3.40
CA LEU A 351 -9.29 4.83 -3.66
C LEU A 351 -9.91 6.03 -4.37
N TYR A 352 -10.78 5.77 -5.37
CA TYR A 352 -11.43 6.84 -6.13
C TYR A 352 -12.41 7.65 -5.28
N LEU A 353 -13.18 6.97 -4.43
CA LEU A 353 -14.29 7.59 -3.71
C LEU A 353 -13.92 8.09 -2.31
N ARG A 354 -12.78 7.68 -1.76
CA ARG A 354 -12.48 7.93 -0.33
C ARG A 354 -11.12 8.58 -0.06
N SER A 355 -10.16 8.60 -1.00
CA SER A 355 -8.82 9.15 -0.71
C SER A 355 -8.84 10.62 -0.27
N ASN A 356 -9.66 11.48 -0.90
CA ASN A 356 -9.74 12.89 -0.53
C ASN A 356 -10.29 13.08 0.91
N LEU A 357 -11.35 12.32 1.23
CA LEU A 357 -11.95 12.34 2.56
C LEU A 357 -11.01 11.75 3.62
N LEU A 358 -10.19 10.77 3.25
CA LEU A 358 -9.16 10.23 4.12
C LEU A 358 -8.11 11.28 4.44
N THR A 359 -7.57 11.97 3.44
CA THR A 359 -6.56 13.00 3.69
C THR A 359 -7.09 14.15 4.55
N ASN A 360 -8.35 14.54 4.35
CA ASN A 360 -9.01 15.54 5.21
C ASN A 360 -9.14 15.03 6.65
N LEU A 361 -9.62 13.79 6.84
CA LEU A 361 -9.71 13.17 8.17
C LEU A 361 -8.34 13.15 8.86
N LEU A 362 -7.29 12.68 8.17
CA LEU A 362 -5.97 12.57 8.77
C LEU A 362 -5.40 13.94 9.13
N SER A 363 -5.56 14.95 8.27
CA SER A 363 -5.23 16.35 8.58
C SER A 363 -5.98 16.86 9.81
N GLU A 364 -7.29 16.59 9.91
CA GLU A 364 -8.10 16.99 11.07
C GLU A 364 -7.60 16.32 12.35
N LEU A 365 -7.36 15.00 12.32
CA LEU A 365 -6.83 14.26 13.46
C LEU A 365 -5.46 14.77 13.89
N SER A 366 -4.57 15.11 12.96
CA SER A 366 -3.24 15.66 13.24
C SER A 366 -3.30 17.06 13.88
N ASN A 367 -4.35 17.82 13.61
CA ASN A 367 -4.56 19.14 14.21
C ASN A 367 -5.19 19.08 15.61
N THR A 368 -5.66 17.92 16.05
CA THR A 368 -6.15 17.75 17.42
C THR A 368 -4.97 17.70 18.41
N ASN A 369 -5.18 18.19 19.64
CA ASN A 369 -4.18 18.07 20.72
C ASN A 369 -4.03 16.63 21.25
N ILE A 370 -4.72 15.65 20.66
CA ILE A 370 -4.69 14.25 21.07
C ILE A 370 -3.72 13.51 20.14
N SER A 371 -2.56 13.15 20.69
CA SER A 371 -1.63 12.26 19.99
C SER A 371 -2.20 10.85 19.99
N LEU A 372 -2.71 10.40 18.84
CA LEU A 372 -3.16 9.02 18.66
C LEU A 372 -1.95 8.10 18.49
N GLY A 373 -2.00 6.93 19.12
CA GLY A 373 -1.15 5.79 18.76
C GLY A 373 -1.74 5.01 17.57
N LEU A 374 -1.00 3.99 17.12
CA LEU A 374 -1.36 3.21 15.94
C LEU A 374 -2.72 2.51 16.08
N GLN A 375 -3.02 1.96 17.26
CA GLN A 375 -4.30 1.32 17.55
C GLN A 375 -5.46 2.31 17.47
N GLN A 376 -5.30 3.51 18.05
CA GLN A 376 -6.37 4.51 18.02
C GLN A 376 -6.61 5.07 16.61
N LEU A 377 -5.58 5.18 15.76
CA LEU A 377 -5.80 5.56 14.37
C LEU A 377 -6.66 4.50 13.64
N TYR A 378 -6.35 3.22 13.84
CA TYR A 378 -7.12 2.13 13.25
C TYR A 378 -8.57 2.09 13.78
N ASP A 379 -8.78 2.41 15.06
CA ASP A 379 -10.12 2.59 15.62
C ASP A 379 -10.91 3.69 14.88
N GLU A 380 -10.30 4.87 14.64
CA GLU A 380 -10.93 5.97 13.89
C GLU A 380 -11.26 5.58 12.44
N LEU A 381 -10.37 4.82 11.79
CA LEU A 381 -10.54 4.32 10.42
C LEU A 381 -11.66 3.28 10.33
N TYR A 382 -11.72 2.35 11.29
CA TYR A 382 -12.79 1.36 11.40
C TYR A 382 -14.15 2.02 11.66
N MET A 383 -14.22 2.97 12.59
CA MET A 383 -15.46 3.68 12.92
C MET A 383 -16.09 4.38 11.71
N ARG A 384 -15.26 4.77 10.73
CA ARG A 384 -15.66 5.44 9.49
C ARG A 384 -15.74 4.50 8.29
N GLY A 385 -15.47 3.20 8.47
CA GLY A 385 -15.61 2.18 7.44
C GLY A 385 -14.53 2.20 6.36
N TYR A 386 -13.32 2.70 6.64
CA TYR A 386 -12.16 2.53 5.76
C TYR A 386 -11.58 1.11 5.82
N ILE A 387 -11.74 0.45 6.97
CA ILE A 387 -11.26 -0.90 7.28
C ILE A 387 -12.30 -1.64 8.14
N GLU A 388 -12.17 -2.95 8.23
CA GLU A 388 -13.05 -3.84 8.99
C GLU A 388 -12.42 -4.33 10.30
N SER A 389 -13.18 -5.09 11.08
CA SER A 389 -12.79 -5.52 12.43
C SER A 389 -11.55 -6.43 12.46
N GLU A 390 -11.26 -7.10 11.35
CA GLU A 390 -10.09 -7.94 11.11
C GLU A 390 -8.80 -7.10 11.23
N ASP A 391 -8.82 -5.87 10.72
CA ASP A 391 -7.68 -4.94 10.82
C ASP A 391 -7.44 -4.49 12.26
N LEU A 392 -8.49 -4.35 13.07
CA LEU A 392 -8.33 -4.02 14.50
C LEU A 392 -7.62 -5.16 15.24
N LYS A 393 -8.03 -6.41 14.99
CA LYS A 393 -7.37 -7.58 15.58
C LYS A 393 -5.91 -7.66 15.14
N PHE A 394 -5.67 -7.48 13.84
CA PHE A 394 -4.32 -7.50 13.27
C PHE A 394 -3.43 -6.39 13.85
N ILE A 395 -3.89 -5.13 13.88
CA ILE A 395 -3.06 -4.02 14.33
C ILE A 395 -2.77 -4.08 15.83
N TYR A 396 -3.70 -4.63 16.62
CA TYR A 396 -3.46 -4.85 18.05
C TYR A 396 -2.40 -5.95 18.26
N ALA A 397 -2.47 -7.05 17.50
CA ALA A 397 -1.44 -8.08 17.50
C ALA A 397 -0.09 -7.54 17.00
N TRP A 398 -0.09 -6.69 15.98
CA TRP A 398 1.09 -6.02 15.43
C TRP A 398 1.79 -5.19 16.50
N VAL A 399 1.08 -4.25 17.13
CA VAL A 399 1.65 -3.35 18.15
C VAL A 399 2.30 -4.16 19.28
N LYS A 400 1.58 -5.12 19.85
CA LYS A 400 2.14 -5.99 20.90
C LYS A 400 3.38 -6.75 20.44
N THR A 401 3.36 -7.26 19.22
CA THR A 401 4.48 -8.06 18.69
C THR A 401 5.72 -7.20 18.47
N ILE A 402 5.58 -6.03 17.86
CA ILE A 402 6.70 -5.12 17.64
C ILE A 402 7.26 -4.58 18.96
N GLU A 403 6.41 -4.24 19.93
CA GLU A 403 6.84 -3.83 21.26
C GLU A 403 7.59 -4.95 22.00
N ALA A 404 7.12 -6.19 21.90
CA ALA A 404 7.81 -7.35 22.47
C ALA A 404 9.19 -7.58 21.82
N ILE A 405 9.29 -7.46 20.49
CA ILE A 405 10.57 -7.52 19.76
C ILE A 405 11.52 -6.43 20.26
N TYR A 406 11.05 -5.20 20.37
CA TYR A 406 11.83 -4.06 20.84
C TYR A 406 12.32 -4.25 22.28
N LYS A 407 11.45 -4.74 23.17
CA LYS A 407 11.84 -5.07 24.54
C LYS A 407 12.91 -6.16 24.60
N GLU A 408 12.75 -7.24 23.82
CA GLU A 408 13.73 -8.33 23.77
C GLU A 408 15.09 -7.83 23.28
N ARG A 409 15.12 -7.02 22.22
CA ARG A 409 16.34 -6.44 21.67
C ARG A 409 17.04 -5.51 22.65
N GLN A 410 16.28 -4.68 23.39
CA GLN A 410 16.83 -3.82 24.45
C GLN A 410 17.48 -4.66 25.56
N LEU A 411 16.83 -5.74 26.01
CA LEU A 411 17.39 -6.65 27.02
C LEU A 411 18.67 -7.33 26.54
N ASN A 412 18.80 -7.57 25.24
CA ASN A 412 20.00 -8.13 24.60
C ASN A 412 21.07 -7.07 24.23
N GLY A 413 20.92 -5.81 24.67
CA GLY A 413 21.90 -4.74 24.46
C GLY A 413 21.97 -4.22 23.02
N GLN A 414 20.91 -4.40 22.22
CA GLN A 414 20.85 -3.94 20.83
C GLN A 414 20.17 -2.58 20.73
N ASN A 415 20.60 -1.74 19.78
CA ASN A 415 19.92 -0.47 19.50
C ASN A 415 18.52 -0.74 18.94
N VAL A 416 17.51 -0.23 19.64
CA VAL A 416 16.08 -0.34 19.31
C VAL A 416 15.54 0.99 18.84
#